data_AF-A0A127SEU4-F1
#
_entry.id   AF-A0A127SEU4-F1
#
_cell.length_a   1.000
_cell.length_b   1.000
_cell.length_c   1.000
_cell.angle_alpha   90.00
_cell.angle_beta   90.00
_cell.angle_gamma   90.00
#
_symmetry.space_group_name_H-M   'P 1'
#
loop_
_entity.id
_entity.type
_entity.pdbx_description
1 polymer ?
#
loop_
_entity_poly.entity_id
_entity_poly.type
_entity_poly.pdbx_seq_one_letter_code
_entity_poly.pdbx_strand_id
1 'polypeptide(L)'
;MVDVFPGSERDLPRTLLADVLRAVVAQELLPRKDGQGRVAAHEVLVGTPAVRNLIREQKGAQLLSAMQTGQQFGMQTMAQSLEHLVRAGQINPS
;
A
#
# COMPACT_ATOMS: atom_id res chain seq x y z
N MET A 1 -8.68 10.41 -1.00
CA MET A 1 -9.14 10.91 0.33
C MET A 1 -8.65 12.32 0.63
N VAL A 2 -7.42 12.70 0.28
CA VAL A 2 -6.98 14.11 0.42
C VAL A 2 -7.46 14.96 -0.77
N ASP A 3 -7.57 14.37 -1.97
CA ASP A 3 -7.94 15.11 -3.18
C ASP A 3 -9.42 15.49 -3.30
N VAL A 4 -10.29 14.98 -2.41
CA VAL A 4 -11.72 15.34 -2.38
C VAL A 4 -11.96 16.71 -1.76
N PHE A 5 -10.93 17.35 -1.18
CA PHE A 5 -10.99 18.69 -0.62
C PHE A 5 -10.48 19.75 -1.64
N PRO A 6 -11.01 20.98 -1.64
CA PRO A 6 -10.49 22.10 -2.44
C PRO A 6 -9.01 22.36 -2.14
N GLY A 7 -8.22 22.82 -3.12
CA GLY A 7 -6.75 22.90 -3.02
C GLY A 7 -6.20 23.58 -1.77
N SER A 8 -6.82 24.68 -1.33
CA SER A 8 -6.45 25.42 -0.11
C SER A 8 -6.78 24.70 1.21
N GLU A 9 -7.61 23.66 1.17
CA GLU A 9 -8.08 22.92 2.35
C GLU A 9 -7.42 21.54 2.47
N ARG A 10 -6.51 21.17 1.57
CA ARG A 10 -5.91 19.81 1.53
C ARG A 10 -4.84 19.57 2.60
N ASP A 11 -4.27 20.61 3.18
CA ASP A 11 -3.14 20.47 4.11
C ASP A 11 -3.58 19.96 5.49
N LEU A 12 -4.69 20.46 6.03
CA LEU A 12 -5.19 20.04 7.34
C LEU A 12 -5.63 18.54 7.35
N PRO A 13 -6.47 18.06 6.41
CA PRO A 13 -6.83 16.64 6.34
C PRO A 13 -5.62 15.73 6.15
N ARG A 14 -4.57 16.20 5.46
CA ARG A 14 -3.33 15.43 5.25
C ARG A 14 -2.51 15.31 6.53
N THR A 15 -2.37 16.39 7.29
CA THR A 15 -1.71 16.35 8.60
C THR A 15 -2.46 15.43 9.55
N LEU A 16 -3.78 15.57 9.64
CA LEU A 16 -4.60 14.69 10.48
C LEU A 16 -4.48 13.22 10.08
N LEU A 17 -4.50 12.93 8.77
CA LEU A 17 -4.26 11.58 8.25
C LEU A 17 -2.90 11.06 8.72
N ALA A 18 -1.83 11.84 8.58
CA ALA A 18 -0.49 11.44 8.98
C ALA A 18 -0.40 11.14 10.49
N ASP A 19 -1.10 11.89 11.33
CA ASP A 19 -1.04 11.72 12.79
C ASP A 19 -1.70 10.42 13.25
N VAL A 20 -2.83 10.05 12.64
CA VAL A 20 -3.61 8.87 13.04
C VAL A 20 -3.27 7.62 12.25
N LEU A 21 -2.51 7.72 11.14
CA LEU A 21 -2.24 6.58 10.27
C LEU A 21 -1.48 5.46 11.00
N ARG A 22 -2.12 4.29 11.10
CA ARG A 22 -1.50 3.06 11.61
C ARG A 22 -0.97 2.19 10.48
N ALA A 23 -1.81 1.92 9.49
CA ALA A 23 -1.43 1.23 8.27
C ALA A 23 -2.47 1.50 7.18
N VAL A 24 -2.07 1.33 5.92
CA VAL A 24 -2.95 1.18 4.77
C VAL A 24 -2.78 -0.24 4.24
N VAL A 25 -3.90 -0.92 4.00
CA VAL A 25 -3.92 -2.21 3.32
C VAL A 25 -4.80 -2.05 2.09
N ALA A 26 -4.22 -2.29 0.92
CA ALA A 26 -4.96 -2.41 -0.34
C ALA A 26 -4.94 -3.88 -0.76
N GLN A 27 -6.04 -4.35 -1.35
CA GLN A 27 -6.15 -5.72 -1.82
C GLN A 27 -6.68 -5.79 -3.24
N GLU A 28 -6.16 -6.75 -3.99
CA GLU A 28 -6.69 -7.15 -5.29
C GLU A 28 -7.00 -8.65 -5.25
N LEU A 29 -8.25 -9.01 -5.55
CA LEU A 29 -8.67 -10.39 -5.61
C LEU A 29 -8.40 -10.96 -7.02
N LEU A 30 -7.62 -12.02 -7.11
CA LEU A 30 -7.20 -12.62 -8.37
C LEU A 30 -7.79 -14.02 -8.52
N PRO A 31 -8.19 -14.44 -9.72
CA PRO A 31 -8.63 -15.80 -9.94
C PRO A 31 -7.50 -16.78 -9.60
N ARG A 32 -7.82 -17.85 -8.87
CA ARG A 32 -6.83 -18.90 -8.57
C ARG A 32 -6.54 -19.70 -9.83
N LYS A 33 -5.30 -20.18 -9.95
CA LYS A 33 -4.82 -20.96 -11.10
C LYS A 33 -5.63 -22.25 -11.33
N ASP A 34 -6.15 -22.84 -10.26
CA ASP A 34 -7.02 -24.03 -10.30
C ASP A 34 -8.46 -23.73 -10.76
N GLY A 35 -8.79 -22.46 -11.04
CA GLY A 35 -10.13 -22.02 -11.42
C GLY A 35 -11.14 -22.00 -10.27
N GLN A 36 -10.72 -22.34 -9.04
CA GLN A 36 -11.60 -22.49 -7.90
C GLN A 36 -11.42 -21.32 -6.93
N GLY A 37 -12.24 -20.29 -7.14
CA GLY A 37 -12.30 -19.11 -6.26
C GLY A 37 -11.23 -18.07 -6.57
N ARG A 38 -10.95 -17.22 -5.57
CA ARG A 38 -10.02 -16.10 -5.69
C ARG A 38 -9.03 -16.10 -4.53
N VAL A 39 -7.85 -15.55 -4.77
CA VAL A 39 -6.82 -15.27 -3.76
C VAL A 39 -6.56 -13.77 -3.71
N ALA A 40 -6.37 -13.22 -2.52
CA ALA A 40 -6.05 -11.81 -2.34
C ALA A 40 -4.54 -11.57 -2.45
N ALA A 41 -4.13 -10.69 -3.37
CA ALA A 41 -2.86 -10.01 -3.29
C ALA A 41 -3.01 -8.78 -2.39
N HIS A 42 -2.02 -8.53 -1.52
CA HIS A 42 -2.07 -7.45 -0.55
C HIS A 42 -0.91 -6.49 -0.76
N GLU A 43 -1.21 -5.19 -0.72
CA GLU A 43 -0.24 -4.14 -0.53
C GLU A 43 -0.41 -3.57 0.87
N VAL A 44 0.69 -3.45 1.60
CA VAL A 44 0.71 -3.05 3.01
C VAL A 44 1.73 -1.93 3.21
N LEU A 45 1.23 -0.77 3.64
CA LEU A 45 2.03 0.38 4.06
C LEU A 45 1.80 0.60 5.56
N VAL A 46 2.85 0.51 6.38
CA VAL A 46 2.75 0.78 7.83
C VAL A 46 3.08 2.24 8.12
N GLY A 47 2.28 2.88 8.97
CA GLY A 47 2.42 4.29 9.35
C GLY A 47 3.59 4.56 10.31
N THR A 48 4.81 4.27 9.89
CA THR A 48 6.04 4.61 10.65
C THR A 48 6.25 6.13 10.71
N PRO A 49 7.08 6.66 11.63
CA PRO A 49 7.40 8.08 11.65
C PRO A 49 7.89 8.64 10.30
N ALA A 50 8.69 7.85 9.58
CA ALA A 50 9.17 8.21 8.24
C ALA A 50 8.02 8.29 7.22
N VAL A 51 7.13 7.30 7.18
CA VAL A 51 5.96 7.30 6.28
C VAL A 51 5.02 8.47 6.57
N ARG A 52 4.76 8.77 7.85
CA ARG A 52 3.95 9.92 8.26
C ARG A 52 4.59 11.25 7.84
N ASN A 53 5.92 11.35 7.90
CA ASN A 53 6.66 12.50 7.37
C ASN A 53 6.45 12.67 5.86
N LEU A 54 6.59 11.59 5.09
CA LEU A 54 6.39 11.62 3.64
C LEU A 54 4.97 12.04 3.25
N ILE A 55 3.95 11.63 4.03
CA ILE A 55 2.56 12.06 3.83
C ILE A 55 2.41 13.56 4.05
N ARG A 56 2.95 14.11 5.15
CA ARG A 56 2.88 15.56 5.41
C ARG A 56 3.54 16.39 4.31
N GLU A 57 4.69 15.92 3.82
CA GLU A 57 5.48 16.61 2.79
C GLU A 57 5.01 16.39 1.34
N GLN A 58 3.88 15.69 1.13
CA GLN A 58 3.35 15.37 -0.20
C GLN A 58 4.32 14.55 -1.08
N LYS A 59 5.18 13.74 -0.46
CA LYS A 59 6.18 12.92 -1.16
C LYS A 59 5.65 11.52 -1.50
N GLY A 60 4.48 11.47 -2.15
CA GLY A 60 3.78 10.21 -2.45
C GLY A 60 4.64 9.18 -3.21
N ALA A 61 5.45 9.64 -4.16
CA ALA A 61 6.36 8.75 -4.92
C ALA A 61 7.39 8.03 -4.02
N GLN A 62 7.80 8.66 -2.90
CA GLN A 62 8.78 8.07 -1.98
C GLN A 62 8.16 7.02 -1.04
N LEU A 63 6.82 6.97 -0.94
CA LEU A 63 6.13 5.94 -0.16
C LEU A 63 6.39 4.54 -0.73
N LEU A 64 6.54 4.42 -2.05
CA LEU A 64 6.87 3.15 -2.69
C LEU A 64 8.24 2.62 -2.23
N SER A 65 9.26 3.49 -2.22
CA SER A 65 10.60 3.14 -1.73
C SER A 65 10.59 2.80 -0.23
N ALA A 66 9.78 3.51 0.56
CA ALA A 66 9.58 3.19 1.97
C ALA A 66 8.96 1.79 2.17
N MET A 67 7.98 1.40 1.36
CA MET A 67 7.41 0.03 1.40
C MET A 67 8.44 -1.03 1.01
N GLN A 68 9.18 -0.81 -0.09
CA GLN A 68 10.17 -1.76 -0.58
C GLN A 68 11.25 -2.08 0.46
N THR A 69 11.68 -1.08 1.23
CA THR A 69 12.69 -1.20 2.29
C THR A 69 12.09 -1.50 3.67
N GLY A 70 10.77 -1.45 3.80
CA GLY A 70 10.02 -1.57 5.05
C GLY A 70 9.55 -2.98 5.40
N GLN A 71 10.04 -4.03 4.73
CA GLN A 71 9.60 -5.41 4.95
C GLN A 71 9.74 -5.87 6.41
N GLN A 72 10.75 -5.38 7.13
CA GLN A 72 10.93 -5.65 8.57
C GLN A 72 9.74 -5.16 9.44
N PHE A 73 8.98 -4.18 8.95
CA PHE A 73 7.77 -3.67 9.58
C PHE A 73 6.50 -4.36 9.07
N GLY A 74 6.62 -5.40 8.24
CA GLY A 74 5.50 -6.06 7.58
C GLY A 74 4.96 -5.32 6.36
N MET A 75 5.73 -4.37 5.80
CA MET A 75 5.34 -3.70 4.55
C MET A 75 5.57 -4.60 3.34
N GLN A 76 4.74 -4.41 2.32
CA GLN A 76 4.81 -5.16 1.07
C GLN A 76 4.16 -4.36 -0.05
N THR A 77 4.81 -4.29 -1.22
CA THR A 77 4.19 -3.68 -2.40
C THR A 77 3.25 -4.66 -3.10
N MET A 78 2.28 -4.14 -3.86
CA MET A 78 1.41 -5.02 -4.66
C MET A 78 2.23 -5.94 -5.59
N ALA A 79 3.28 -5.40 -6.23
CA ALA A 79 4.17 -6.17 -7.10
C ALA A 79 4.84 -7.34 -6.37
N GLN A 80 5.33 -7.13 -5.13
CA GLN A 80 5.91 -8.21 -4.31
C GLN A 80 4.86 -9.28 -3.96
N SER A 81 3.62 -8.89 -3.67
CA SER A 81 2.53 -9.84 -3.41
C SER A 81 2.17 -10.66 -4.63
N LEU A 82 2.08 -10.04 -5.80
CA LEU A 82 1.81 -10.73 -7.05
C LEU A 82 2.92 -11.73 -7.39
N GLU A 83 4.19 -11.30 -7.29
CA GLU A 83 5.35 -12.15 -7.53
C GLU A 83 5.36 -13.37 -6.59
N HIS A 84 5.04 -13.17 -5.31
CA HIS A 84 4.91 -14.26 -4.35
C HIS A 84 3.81 -15.26 -4.75
N LEU A 85 2.62 -14.78 -5.12
CA LEU A 85 1.50 -15.64 -5.52
C LEU A 85 1.80 -16.42 -6.81
N VAL A 86 2.50 -15.82 -7.77
CA VAL A 86 2.97 -16.51 -8.98
C VAL A 86 3.98 -17.60 -8.62
N ARG A 87 4.99 -17.27 -7.81
CA ARG A 87 6.02 -18.24 -7.36
C ARG A 87 5.42 -19.40 -6.55
N ALA A 88 4.38 -19.12 -5.77
CA ALA A 88 3.63 -20.12 -5.01
C ALA A 88 2.66 -20.95 -5.90
N GLY A 89 2.55 -20.64 -7.20
CA GLY A 89 1.68 -21.35 -8.14
C GLY A 89 0.18 -21.09 -7.92
N GLN A 90 -0.18 -20.05 -7.15
CA GLN A 90 -1.57 -19.76 -6.80
C GLN A 90 -2.31 -18.99 -7.89
N ILE A 91 -1.60 -18.21 -8.69
CA ILE A 91 -2.13 -17.44 -9.83
C ILE A 91 -1.26 -17.68 -11.06
N ASN A 92 -1.79 -17.37 -12.24
CA ASN A 92 -1.00 -17.37 -13.47
C ASN A 92 -0.11 -16.12 -13.54
N PRO A 93 1.09 -16.21 -14.14
CA PRO A 93 1.82 -15.02 -14.56
C PRO A 93 0.95 -14.22 -15.54
N SER A 94 0.91 -12.90 -15.36
CA SER A 94 0.30 -11.95 -16.30
C SER A 94 1.11 -11.81 -17.58
#